data_AF-A0A537ARP8-F1
#
_entry.id   AF-A0A537ARP8-F1
#
_cell.length_a   1.000
_cell.length_b   1.000
_cell.length_c   1.000
_cell.angle_alpha   90.00
_cell.angle_beta   90.00
_cell.angle_gamma   90.00
#
_symmetry.space_group_name_H-M   'P 1'
#
loop_
_entity.id
_entity.type
_entity.pdbx_description
1 polymer ?
#
loop_
_entity_poly.entity_id
_entity_poly.type
_entity_poly.pdbx_seq_one_letter_code
_entity_poly.pdbx_strand_id
1 'polypeptide(L)'
;MAGRVREFLRAHKTDGVGEGLGLAKLEELVQRAEVLASQQREGVVAARSATTRRRKVRRALQSKLLLYLRAVGAVAAKETAELAEQFQVPPSNASHEALLTMARGMLEKATLHKDVLVKRGMSEQLLGDLALALGELEQTIEATRAGKREHIGASADLEAVAAEIAEQVKVLDGLVRYRFGDDAGADGRVGQRAERAGTVQAQD
;
A
#
# COMPACT_ATOMS: atom_id res chain seq x y z
N MET A 1 19.03 4.84 15.89
CA MET A 1 20.27 4.42 16.59
C MET A 1 21.46 4.38 15.63
N ALA A 2 21.38 3.66 14.50
CA ALA A 2 22.41 3.61 13.46
C ALA A 2 22.88 4.97 12.90
N GLY A 3 21.95 5.93 12.71
CA GLY A 3 22.31 7.28 12.24
C GLY A 3 23.29 8.02 13.17
N ARG A 4 23.14 7.86 14.50
CA ARG A 4 24.04 8.48 15.48
C ARG A 4 25.44 7.87 15.46
N VAL A 5 25.54 6.55 15.29
CA VAL A 5 26.81 5.82 15.19
C VAL A 5 27.55 6.19 13.90
N ARG A 6 26.83 6.30 12.78
CA ARG A 6 27.37 6.79 11.50
C ARG A 6 27.92 8.21 11.62
N GLU A 7 27.16 9.13 12.22
CA GLU A 7 27.59 10.53 12.41
C GLU A 7 28.84 10.62 13.30
N PHE A 8 28.89 9.83 14.37
CA PHE A 8 30.05 9.77 15.26
C PHE A 8 31.31 9.28 14.54
N LEU A 9 31.22 8.18 13.78
CA LEU A 9 32.35 7.62 13.03
C LEU A 9 32.82 8.53 11.88
N ARG A 10 31.90 9.22 11.20
CA ARG A 10 32.24 10.24 10.19
C ARG A 10 32.97 11.43 10.80
N ALA A 11 32.58 11.86 12.00
CA ALA A 11 33.20 12.99 12.68
C ALA A 11 34.62 12.67 13.20
N HIS A 12 34.91 11.39 13.51
CA HIS A 12 36.16 10.97 14.16
C HIS A 12 37.20 10.35 13.21
N LYS A 13 37.06 10.50 11.88
CA LYS A 13 37.98 10.01 10.82
C LYS A 13 38.73 8.73 11.23
N THR A 14 38.09 7.59 11.04
CA THR A 14 38.68 6.27 11.27
C THR A 14 39.81 5.99 10.25
N ASP A 15 41.07 6.07 10.70
CA ASP A 15 42.27 5.84 9.87
C ASP A 15 42.57 4.35 9.56
N GLY A 16 41.76 3.40 10.08
CA GLY A 16 41.96 1.96 9.87
C GLY A 16 41.14 1.37 8.71
N VAL A 17 41.78 0.57 7.85
CA VAL A 17 41.14 -0.08 6.68
C VAL A 17 39.92 -0.95 7.05
N GLY A 18 39.98 -1.70 8.16
CA GLY A 18 38.86 -2.52 8.64
C GLY A 18 37.65 -1.71 9.16
N GLU A 19 37.90 -0.49 9.62
CA GLU A 19 36.86 0.42 10.15
C GLU A 19 36.14 1.14 9.01
N GLY A 20 36.88 1.53 7.98
CA GLY A 20 36.32 2.05 6.73
C GLY A 20 35.38 1.03 6.07
N LEU A 21 35.73 -0.25 6.09
CA LEU A 21 34.87 -1.33 5.59
C LEU A 21 33.61 -1.50 6.45
N GLY A 22 33.73 -1.43 7.77
CA GLY A 22 32.59 -1.54 8.68
C GLY A 22 31.62 -0.35 8.59
N LEU A 23 32.14 0.86 8.46
CA LEU A 23 31.36 2.07 8.24
C LEU A 23 30.67 2.05 6.88
N ALA A 24 31.40 1.69 5.80
CA ALA A 24 30.82 1.56 4.47
C ALA A 24 29.66 0.55 4.44
N LYS A 25 29.80 -0.59 5.15
CA LYS A 25 28.72 -1.57 5.25
C LYS A 25 27.51 -1.05 6.00
N LEU A 26 27.70 -0.31 7.10
CA LEU A 26 26.60 0.33 7.84
C LEU A 26 25.88 1.36 6.96
N GLU A 27 26.60 2.14 6.18
CA GLU A 27 26.03 3.14 5.27
C GLU A 27 25.19 2.52 4.16
N GLU A 28 25.68 1.44 3.55
CA GLU A 28 24.94 0.65 2.56
C GLU A 28 23.63 0.11 3.15
N LEU A 29 23.68 -0.47 4.35
CA LEU A 29 22.49 -1.01 5.03
C LEU A 29 21.48 0.08 5.39
N VAL A 30 21.93 1.25 5.84
CA VAL A 30 21.06 2.40 6.13
C VAL A 30 20.40 2.91 4.85
N GLN A 31 21.13 3.05 3.75
CA GLN A 31 20.54 3.42 2.46
C GLN A 31 19.49 2.41 2.00
N ARG A 32 19.78 1.11 2.11
CA ARG A 32 18.82 0.06 1.77
C ARG A 32 17.56 0.14 2.62
N ALA A 33 17.68 0.39 3.93
CA ALA A 33 16.55 0.58 4.82
C ALA A 33 15.70 1.81 4.46
N GLU A 34 16.32 2.93 4.07
CA GLU A 34 15.63 4.15 3.65
C GLU A 34 14.80 3.93 2.37
N VAL A 35 15.35 3.22 1.38
CA VAL A 35 14.64 2.86 0.14
C VAL A 35 13.42 1.98 0.46
N LEU A 36 13.61 0.92 1.26
CA LEU A 36 12.52 0.03 1.66
C LEU A 36 11.43 0.75 2.47
N ALA A 37 11.81 1.70 3.34
CA ALA A 37 10.86 2.52 4.10
C ALA A 37 10.07 3.50 3.23
N SER A 38 10.66 4.02 2.15
CA SER A 38 9.91 4.80 1.13
C SER A 38 8.89 3.91 0.42
N GLN A 39 9.33 2.74 -0.05
CA GLN A 39 8.47 1.77 -0.74
C GLN A 39 7.30 1.31 0.14
N GLN A 40 7.53 1.07 1.43
CA GLN A 40 6.46 0.71 2.37
C GLN A 40 5.42 1.84 2.51
N ARG A 41 5.87 3.10 2.63
CA ARG A 41 4.96 4.26 2.73
C ARG A 41 4.14 4.46 1.45
N GLU A 42 4.78 4.34 0.30
CA GLU A 42 4.12 4.40 -1.01
C GLU A 42 3.09 3.27 -1.15
N GLY A 43 3.43 2.05 -0.76
CA GLY A 43 2.51 0.90 -0.76
C GLY A 43 1.28 1.12 0.13
N VAL A 44 1.44 1.70 1.32
CA VAL A 44 0.32 2.04 2.22
C VAL A 44 -0.61 3.09 1.61
N VAL A 45 -0.05 4.15 1.00
CA VAL A 45 -0.83 5.20 0.32
C VAL A 45 -1.58 4.63 -0.89
N ALA A 46 -0.92 3.79 -1.69
CA ALA A 46 -1.52 3.12 -2.83
C ALA A 46 -2.69 2.20 -2.39
N ALA A 47 -2.51 1.42 -1.33
CA ALA A 47 -3.55 0.53 -0.79
C ALA A 47 -4.79 1.30 -0.29
N ARG A 48 -4.59 2.43 0.39
CA ARG A 48 -5.68 3.31 0.84
C ARG A 48 -6.44 3.93 -0.34
N SER A 49 -5.71 4.40 -1.34
CA SER A 49 -6.27 4.96 -2.58
C SER A 49 -7.08 3.93 -3.36
N ALA A 50 -6.54 2.72 -3.53
CA ALA A 50 -7.23 1.61 -4.19
C ALA A 50 -8.50 1.19 -3.44
N THR A 51 -8.46 1.13 -2.11
CA THR A 51 -9.64 0.81 -1.27
C THR A 51 -10.74 1.86 -1.44
N THR A 52 -10.36 3.15 -1.45
CA THR A 52 -11.30 4.26 -1.64
C THR A 52 -11.91 4.23 -3.04
N ARG A 53 -11.09 4.03 -4.09
CA ARG A 53 -11.56 3.91 -5.47
C ARG A 53 -12.53 2.75 -5.63
N ARG A 54 -12.18 1.56 -5.13
CA ARG A 54 -13.04 0.37 -5.17
C ARG A 54 -14.41 0.60 -4.54
N ARG A 55 -14.47 1.27 -3.39
CA ARG A 55 -15.75 1.60 -2.72
C ARG A 55 -16.61 2.54 -3.56
N LYS A 56 -15.99 3.52 -4.23
CA LYS A 56 -16.70 4.45 -5.14
C LYS A 56 -17.26 3.71 -6.35
N VAL A 57 -16.44 2.90 -7.02
CA VAL A 57 -16.83 2.13 -8.21
C VAL A 57 -17.95 1.14 -7.87
N ARG A 58 -17.83 0.39 -6.78
CA ARG A 58 -18.87 -0.54 -6.32
C ARG A 58 -20.21 0.15 -6.07
N ARG A 59 -20.19 1.32 -5.43
CA ARG A 59 -21.40 2.11 -5.21
C ARG A 59 -22.01 2.58 -6.52
N ALA A 60 -21.21 3.09 -7.45
CA ALA A 60 -21.71 3.54 -8.76
C ALA A 60 -22.35 2.39 -9.54
N LEU A 61 -21.71 1.22 -9.57
CA LEU A 61 -22.24 0.00 -10.17
C LEU A 61 -23.60 -0.38 -9.58
N GLN A 62 -23.70 -0.50 -8.25
CA GLN A 62 -24.92 -1.01 -7.61
C GLN A 62 -26.06 0.01 -7.55
N SER A 63 -25.76 1.27 -7.24
CA SER A 63 -26.80 2.30 -6.99
C SER A 63 -27.28 3.01 -8.26
N LYS A 64 -26.51 2.95 -9.35
CA LYS A 64 -26.84 3.64 -10.60
C LYS A 64 -26.95 2.66 -11.76
N LEU A 65 -25.83 2.06 -12.17
CA LEU A 65 -25.74 1.36 -13.46
C LEU A 65 -26.57 0.08 -13.49
N LEU A 66 -26.41 -0.81 -12.51
CA LEU A 66 -27.14 -2.07 -12.42
C LEU A 66 -28.61 -1.86 -12.06
N LEU A 67 -28.92 -0.84 -11.25
CA LEU A 67 -30.30 -0.49 -10.91
C LEU A 67 -31.06 0.01 -12.13
N TYR A 68 -30.44 0.88 -12.95
CA TYR A 68 -31.02 1.37 -14.18
C TYR A 68 -31.18 0.25 -15.22
N LEU A 69 -30.17 -0.62 -15.38
CA LEU A 69 -30.27 -1.78 -16.27
C LEU A 69 -31.40 -2.73 -15.84
N ARG A 70 -31.58 -2.97 -14.54
CA ARG A 70 -32.71 -3.74 -14.02
C ARG A 70 -34.05 -3.08 -14.33
N ALA A 71 -34.16 -1.76 -14.18
CA ALA A 71 -35.40 -1.03 -14.45
C ALA A 71 -35.79 -1.13 -15.94
N VAL A 72 -34.83 -0.93 -16.85
CA VAL A 72 -35.05 -1.10 -18.29
C VAL A 72 -35.38 -2.57 -18.62
N GLY A 73 -34.63 -3.51 -18.04
CA GLY A 73 -34.87 -4.94 -18.21
C GLY A 73 -36.28 -5.36 -17.76
N ALA A 74 -36.79 -4.82 -16.65
CA ALA A 74 -38.14 -5.07 -16.17
C ALA A 74 -39.23 -4.50 -17.11
N VAL A 75 -38.96 -3.38 -17.77
CA VAL A 75 -39.87 -2.81 -18.77
C VAL A 75 -39.85 -3.64 -20.05
N ALA A 76 -38.67 -4.08 -20.51
CA ALA A 76 -38.53 -4.99 -21.64
C ALA A 76 -39.18 -6.37 -21.36
N ALA A 77 -39.12 -6.82 -20.12
CA ALA A 77 -39.71 -8.08 -19.69
C ALA A 77 -41.24 -8.14 -19.80
N LYS A 78 -41.93 -6.98 -19.88
CA LYS A 78 -43.39 -6.94 -20.11
C LYS A 78 -43.78 -7.50 -21.48
N GLU A 79 -42.87 -7.51 -22.43
CA GLU A 79 -43.08 -8.06 -23.77
C GLU A 79 -42.29 -9.36 -24.00
N THR A 80 -41.22 -9.57 -23.24
CA THR A 80 -40.39 -10.78 -23.33
C THR A 80 -40.10 -11.29 -21.92
N ALA A 81 -41.00 -12.12 -21.38
CA ALA A 81 -40.94 -12.60 -20.00
C ALA A 81 -39.59 -13.24 -19.62
N GLU A 82 -38.90 -13.85 -20.59
CA GLU A 82 -37.56 -14.43 -20.42
C GLU A 82 -36.50 -13.41 -19.97
N LEU A 83 -36.69 -12.10 -20.21
CA LEU A 83 -35.76 -11.05 -19.79
C LEU A 83 -35.88 -10.70 -18.30
N ALA A 84 -36.99 -11.03 -17.64
CA ALA A 84 -37.22 -10.70 -16.23
C ALA A 84 -36.20 -11.39 -15.30
N GLU A 85 -35.95 -12.67 -15.55
CA GLU A 85 -35.04 -13.48 -14.72
C GLU A 85 -33.56 -13.19 -15.03
N GLN A 86 -33.29 -12.56 -16.17
CA GLN A 86 -31.93 -12.35 -16.66
C GLN A 86 -31.21 -11.14 -16.05
N PHE A 87 -31.96 -10.17 -15.51
CA PHE A 87 -31.41 -8.90 -14.98
C PHE A 87 -31.58 -8.75 -13.46
N GLN A 88 -31.19 -9.76 -12.70
CA GLN A 88 -31.18 -9.69 -11.23
C GLN A 88 -29.94 -8.95 -10.72
N VAL A 89 -30.18 -7.95 -9.86
CA VAL A 89 -29.09 -7.16 -9.25
C VAL A 89 -28.48 -7.97 -8.10
N PRO A 90 -27.14 -8.08 -8.05
CA PRO A 90 -26.44 -8.71 -6.93
C PRO A 90 -26.85 -8.13 -5.57
N PRO A 91 -26.96 -8.96 -4.51
CA PRO A 91 -27.25 -8.45 -3.19
C PRO A 91 -26.15 -7.49 -2.72
N SER A 92 -26.53 -6.50 -1.92
CA SER A 92 -25.65 -5.39 -1.51
C SER A 92 -24.41 -5.86 -0.73
N ASN A 93 -24.48 -7.03 -0.09
CA ASN A 93 -23.40 -7.67 0.66
C ASN A 93 -22.57 -8.70 -0.16
N ALA A 94 -22.83 -8.86 -1.46
CA ALA A 94 -22.09 -9.80 -2.30
C ALA A 94 -20.57 -9.51 -2.29
N SER A 95 -19.75 -10.57 -2.35
CA SER A 95 -18.31 -10.43 -2.51
C SER A 95 -17.97 -9.66 -3.80
N HIS A 96 -16.76 -9.09 -3.87
CA HIS A 96 -16.33 -8.33 -5.05
C HIS A 96 -16.29 -9.21 -6.32
N GLU A 97 -15.89 -10.48 -6.17
CA GLU A 97 -15.90 -11.45 -7.28
C GLU A 97 -17.31 -11.83 -7.68
N ALA A 98 -18.20 -12.10 -6.73
CA ALA A 98 -19.59 -12.42 -7.03
C ALA A 98 -20.29 -11.25 -7.76
N LEU A 99 -20.01 -10.01 -7.33
CA LEU A 99 -20.50 -8.80 -8.00
C LEU A 99 -19.96 -8.70 -9.44
N LEU A 100 -18.66 -8.93 -9.65
CA LEU A 100 -18.05 -8.90 -10.99
C LEU A 100 -18.68 -9.96 -11.92
N THR A 101 -18.78 -11.21 -11.46
CA THR A 101 -19.32 -12.31 -12.25
C THR A 101 -20.77 -12.06 -12.66
N MET A 102 -21.62 -11.68 -11.70
CA MET A 102 -23.03 -11.39 -12.00
C MET A 102 -23.19 -10.16 -12.90
N ALA A 103 -22.45 -9.08 -12.66
CA ALA A 103 -22.54 -7.86 -13.47
C ALA A 103 -22.00 -8.06 -14.90
N ARG A 104 -20.98 -8.91 -15.08
CA ARG A 104 -20.52 -9.35 -16.42
C ARG A 104 -21.60 -10.14 -17.15
N GLY A 105 -22.22 -11.10 -16.47
CA GLY A 105 -23.34 -11.85 -17.05
C GLY A 105 -24.52 -10.96 -17.45
N MET A 106 -24.81 -9.92 -16.65
CA MET A 106 -25.83 -8.93 -17.02
C MET A 106 -25.40 -8.06 -18.21
N LEU A 107 -24.14 -7.63 -18.28
CA LEU A 107 -23.61 -6.86 -19.40
C LEU A 107 -23.68 -7.65 -20.70
N GLU A 108 -23.26 -8.92 -20.69
CA GLU A 108 -23.30 -9.82 -21.84
C GLU A 108 -24.73 -9.99 -22.38
N LYS A 109 -25.68 -10.27 -21.49
CA LYS A 109 -27.10 -10.36 -21.86
C LYS A 109 -27.67 -9.05 -22.37
N ALA A 110 -27.29 -7.92 -21.75
CA ALA A 110 -27.70 -6.60 -22.20
C ALA A 110 -27.11 -6.24 -23.57
N THR A 111 -25.90 -6.68 -23.87
CA THR A 111 -25.30 -6.51 -25.21
C THR A 111 -26.02 -7.35 -26.26
N LEU A 112 -26.44 -8.58 -25.94
CA LEU A 112 -27.22 -9.44 -26.85
C LEU A 112 -28.59 -8.85 -27.19
N HIS A 113 -29.23 -8.18 -26.23
CA HIS A 113 -30.55 -7.58 -26.40
C HIS A 113 -30.52 -6.04 -26.53
N LYS A 114 -29.39 -5.48 -26.97
CA LYS A 114 -29.14 -4.02 -27.00
C LYS A 114 -30.27 -3.27 -27.71
N ASP A 115 -30.67 -3.72 -28.89
CA ASP A 115 -31.67 -3.02 -29.70
C ASP A 115 -33.05 -2.94 -29.02
N VAL A 116 -33.43 -4.00 -28.31
CA VAL A 116 -34.70 -4.05 -27.55
C VAL A 116 -34.61 -3.12 -26.34
N LEU A 117 -33.48 -3.12 -25.63
CA LEU A 117 -33.28 -2.29 -24.46
C LEU A 117 -33.21 -0.79 -24.81
N VAL A 118 -32.53 -0.41 -25.90
CA VAL A 118 -32.46 0.98 -26.37
C VAL A 118 -33.84 1.50 -26.78
N LYS A 119 -34.65 0.70 -27.51
CA LYS A 119 -36.04 1.05 -27.84
C LYS A 119 -36.91 1.30 -26.60
N ARG A 120 -36.56 0.73 -25.45
CA ARG A 120 -37.27 0.89 -24.17
C ARG A 120 -36.71 2.01 -23.29
N GLY A 121 -35.80 2.82 -23.84
CA GLY A 121 -35.25 3.98 -23.16
C GLY A 121 -33.95 3.71 -22.40
N MET A 122 -33.21 2.64 -22.74
CA MET A 122 -31.81 2.49 -22.30
C MET A 122 -30.91 3.49 -23.04
N SER A 123 -30.09 4.23 -22.31
CA SER A 123 -28.99 5.01 -22.91
C SER A 123 -27.99 4.09 -23.63
N GLU A 124 -27.58 4.45 -24.84
CA GLU A 124 -26.55 3.71 -25.59
C GLU A 124 -25.19 3.70 -24.89
N GLN A 125 -24.93 4.71 -24.04
CA GLN A 125 -23.69 4.83 -23.28
C GLN A 125 -23.64 3.87 -22.07
N LEU A 126 -24.79 3.38 -21.60
CA LEU A 126 -24.87 2.58 -20.37
C LEU A 126 -23.97 1.34 -20.41
N LEU A 127 -23.95 0.64 -21.54
CA LEU A 127 -23.16 -0.59 -21.68
C LEU A 127 -21.66 -0.28 -21.66
N GLY A 128 -21.25 0.86 -22.24
CA GLY A 128 -19.88 1.34 -22.20
C GLY A 128 -19.45 1.73 -20.79
N ASP A 129 -20.27 2.53 -20.10
CA ASP A 129 -20.03 2.93 -18.70
C ASP A 129 -19.97 1.73 -17.76
N LEU A 130 -20.82 0.72 -18.00
CA LEU A 130 -20.82 -0.53 -17.25
C LEU A 130 -19.55 -1.34 -17.50
N ALA A 131 -19.11 -1.48 -18.75
CA ALA A 131 -17.87 -2.16 -19.10
C ALA A 131 -16.65 -1.47 -18.45
N LEU A 132 -16.58 -0.14 -18.53
CA LEU A 132 -15.53 0.66 -17.90
C LEU A 132 -15.51 0.47 -16.38
N ALA A 133 -16.67 0.59 -15.72
CA ALA A 133 -16.76 0.44 -14.27
C ALA A 133 -16.41 -1.00 -13.80
N LEU A 134 -16.73 -2.02 -14.59
CA LEU A 134 -16.32 -3.40 -14.30
C LEU A 134 -14.81 -3.59 -14.46
N GLY A 135 -14.21 -3.03 -15.51
CA GLY A 135 -12.75 -3.05 -15.69
C GLY A 135 -12.02 -2.34 -14.55
N GLU A 136 -12.50 -1.17 -14.12
CA GLU A 136 -11.95 -0.47 -12.97
C GLU A 136 -12.07 -1.29 -11.67
N LEU A 137 -13.20 -1.97 -11.46
CA LEU A 137 -13.39 -2.80 -10.28
C LEU A 137 -12.38 -3.96 -10.24
N GLU A 138 -12.17 -4.64 -11.37
CA GLU A 138 -11.19 -5.71 -11.49
C GLU A 138 -9.75 -5.22 -11.24
N GLN A 139 -9.36 -4.11 -11.86
CA GLN A 139 -8.05 -3.49 -11.63
C GLN A 139 -7.82 -3.18 -10.14
N THR A 140 -8.85 -2.69 -9.42
CA THR A 140 -8.70 -2.42 -7.98
C THR A 140 -8.55 -3.69 -7.14
N ILE A 141 -9.14 -4.81 -7.56
CA ILE A 141 -8.99 -6.11 -6.88
C ILE A 141 -7.55 -6.60 -7.06
N GLU A 142 -7.04 -6.58 -8.29
CA GLU A 142 -5.67 -7.01 -8.59
C GLU A 142 -4.63 -6.10 -7.94
N ALA A 143 -4.82 -4.78 -7.96
CA ALA A 143 -3.94 -3.84 -7.25
C ALA A 143 -3.91 -4.11 -5.73
N THR A 144 -5.05 -4.48 -5.13
CA THR A 144 -5.09 -4.84 -3.70
C THR A 144 -4.34 -6.16 -3.43
N ARG A 145 -4.44 -7.14 -4.34
CA ARG A 145 -3.72 -8.42 -4.23
C ARG A 145 -2.21 -8.24 -4.39
N ALA A 146 -1.78 -7.46 -5.38
CA ALA A 146 -0.38 -7.11 -5.61
C ALA A 146 0.20 -6.35 -4.42
N GLY A 147 -0.47 -5.29 -3.96
CA GLY A 147 0.00 -4.48 -2.83
C GLY A 147 0.11 -5.27 -1.51
N LYS A 148 -0.76 -6.27 -1.28
CA LYS A 148 -0.60 -7.18 -0.12
C LYS A 148 0.65 -8.04 -0.21
N ARG A 149 0.98 -8.59 -1.39
CA ARG A 149 2.19 -9.40 -1.57
C ARG A 149 3.45 -8.56 -1.39
N GLU A 150 3.45 -7.38 -1.99
CA GLU A 150 4.57 -6.42 -1.91
C GLU A 150 4.79 -5.92 -0.48
N HIS A 151 3.72 -5.60 0.26
CA HIS A 151 3.83 -5.23 1.67
C HIS A 151 4.40 -6.34 2.54
N ILE A 152 4.01 -7.60 2.32
CA ILE A 152 4.52 -8.75 3.07
C ILE A 152 6.02 -8.94 2.78
N GLY A 153 6.43 -8.88 1.51
CA GLY A 153 7.85 -8.96 1.13
C GLY A 153 8.69 -7.83 1.71
N ALA A 154 8.27 -6.58 1.50
CA ALA A 154 8.98 -5.41 2.01
C ALA A 154 9.08 -5.38 3.55
N SER A 155 8.08 -5.90 4.26
CA SER A 155 8.14 -5.99 5.73
C SER A 155 9.17 -7.01 6.20
N ALA A 156 9.25 -8.18 5.54
CA ALA A 156 10.26 -9.18 5.83
C ALA A 156 11.67 -8.67 5.50
N ASP A 157 11.84 -7.98 4.38
CA ASP A 157 13.12 -7.39 3.98
C ASP A 157 13.57 -6.29 4.95
N LEU A 158 12.65 -5.45 5.44
CA LEU A 158 12.94 -4.44 6.46
C LEU A 158 13.38 -5.06 7.78
N GLU A 159 12.75 -6.16 8.20
CA GLU A 159 13.10 -6.86 9.43
C GLU A 159 14.51 -7.48 9.34
N ALA A 160 14.84 -8.09 8.20
CA ALA A 160 16.18 -8.62 7.94
C ALA A 160 17.25 -7.52 7.93
N VAL A 161 17.01 -6.42 7.20
CA VAL A 161 17.96 -5.29 7.16
C VAL A 161 18.12 -4.64 8.54
N ALA A 162 17.06 -4.55 9.33
CA ALA A 162 17.14 -4.03 10.70
C ALA A 162 18.01 -4.92 11.61
N ALA A 163 17.92 -6.24 11.47
CA ALA A 163 18.77 -7.18 12.20
C ALA A 163 20.26 -7.03 11.80
N GLU A 164 20.55 -6.97 10.50
CA GLU A 164 21.92 -6.75 9.99
C GLU A 164 22.51 -5.42 10.47
N ILE A 165 21.71 -4.34 10.49
CA ILE A 165 22.13 -3.05 11.04
C ILE A 165 22.48 -3.18 12.53
N ALA A 166 21.68 -3.90 13.31
CA ALA A 166 21.92 -4.06 14.74
C ALA A 166 23.21 -4.85 15.02
N GLU A 167 23.51 -5.86 14.22
CA GLU A 167 24.78 -6.61 14.29
C GLU A 167 25.97 -5.73 13.91
N GLN A 168 25.87 -4.98 12.82
CA GLN A 168 26.93 -4.08 12.36
C GLN A 168 27.22 -2.97 13.38
N VAL A 169 26.18 -2.41 14.01
CA VAL A 169 26.34 -1.42 15.09
C VAL A 169 27.07 -2.03 16.29
N LYS A 170 26.78 -3.28 16.68
CA LYS A 170 27.49 -3.93 17.80
C LYS A 170 28.98 -4.10 17.52
N VAL A 171 29.34 -4.47 16.29
CA VAL A 171 30.75 -4.61 15.87
C VAL A 171 31.46 -3.26 15.93
N LEU A 172 30.84 -2.20 15.41
CA LEU A 172 31.38 -0.85 15.43
C LEU A 172 31.47 -0.26 16.85
N ASP A 173 30.47 -0.48 17.69
CA ASP A 173 30.50 -0.08 19.10
C ASP A 173 31.64 -0.78 19.85
N GLY A 174 31.89 -2.07 19.57
CA GLY A 174 33.03 -2.82 20.13
C GLY A 174 34.38 -2.26 19.70
N LEU A 175 34.51 -1.90 18.42
CA LEU A 175 35.72 -1.27 17.87
C LEU A 175 35.99 0.11 18.50
N VAL A 176 34.95 0.94 18.65
CA VAL A 176 35.06 2.23 19.34
C VAL A 176 35.51 2.03 20.79
N ARG A 177 34.92 1.07 21.51
CA ARG A 177 35.36 0.75 22.89
C ARG A 177 36.77 0.21 22.98
N TYR A 178 37.24 -0.55 21.98
CA TYR A 178 38.61 -1.06 21.94
C TYR A 178 39.63 0.06 21.71
N ARG A 179 39.33 1.01 20.81
CA ARG A 179 40.26 2.10 20.46
C ARG A 179 40.25 3.26 21.44
N PHE A 180 39.08 3.58 21.99
CA PHE A 180 38.89 4.72 22.89
C PHE A 180 38.67 4.27 24.35
N GLY A 181 38.91 2.99 24.64
CA GLY A 181 38.65 2.37 25.95
C GLY A 181 39.51 2.90 27.09
N ASP A 182 40.76 3.29 26.81
CA ASP A 182 41.62 3.93 27.82
C ASP A 182 41.36 5.45 27.97
N ASP A 183 40.64 6.08 27.03
CA ASP A 183 40.09 7.43 27.21
C ASP A 183 38.76 7.44 27.99
N ALA A 184 38.16 6.25 28.23
CA ALA A 184 36.88 6.09 28.91
C ALA A 184 36.95 6.29 30.45
N GLY A 185 38.12 6.65 30.99
CA GLY A 185 38.25 7.14 32.37
C GLY A 185 37.65 8.55 32.58
N ALA A 186 37.40 9.31 31.51
CA ALA A 186 36.85 10.67 31.60
C ALA A 186 35.41 10.81 31.08
N ASP A 187 34.93 9.90 30.21
CA ASP A 187 33.66 10.08 29.49
C ASP A 187 32.60 8.97 29.71
N GLY A 188 32.58 8.38 30.91
CA GLY A 188 31.42 7.62 31.43
C GLY A 188 30.15 8.47 31.64
N ARG A 189 30.05 9.65 31.04
CA ARG A 189 28.92 10.60 31.18
C ARG A 189 28.19 10.92 29.89
N VAL A 190 28.39 10.16 28.80
CA VAL A 190 27.60 10.34 27.56
C VAL A 190 26.13 9.92 27.73
N GLY A 191 25.83 9.03 28.68
CA GLY A 191 24.44 8.61 28.98
C GLY A 191 23.65 9.53 29.92
N GLN A 192 24.32 10.33 30.77
CA GLN A 192 23.65 11.07 31.86
C GLN A 192 23.70 12.61 31.71
N ARG A 193 24.45 13.16 30.74
CA ARG A 193 24.44 14.63 30.48
C ARG A 193 23.32 15.10 29.56
N ALA A 194 22.67 14.20 28.81
CA ALA A 194 21.56 14.57 27.91
C ALA A 194 20.24 14.89 28.65
N GLU A 195 20.02 14.37 29.86
CA GLU A 195 18.80 14.68 30.65
C GLU A 195 18.83 16.06 31.33
N ARG A 196 20.00 16.67 31.55
CA ARG A 196 20.10 18.00 32.19
C ARG A 196 20.09 19.18 31.21
N ALA A 197 20.15 18.94 29.90
CA ALA A 197 20.08 20.01 28.90
C ALA A 197 18.63 20.30 28.43
N GLY A 198 17.66 19.45 28.78
CA GLY A 198 16.25 19.60 28.38
C GLY A 198 15.37 20.41 29.35
N THR A 199 15.89 20.90 30.47
CA THR A 199 15.11 21.63 31.49
C THR A 199 15.47 23.11 31.65
N VAL A 200 16.36 23.67 30.82
CA VAL A 200 16.77 25.09 30.89
C VAL A 200 16.53 25.82 29.56
N GLN A 201 15.34 25.65 28.97
CA GLN A 201 14.81 26.54 27.92
C GLN A 201 13.32 26.85 28.10
N ALA A 202 12.87 26.96 29.35
CA ALA A 202 11.55 27.49 29.69
C ALA A 202 11.68 28.42 30.90
N GLN A 203 12.40 29.53 30.72
CA GLN A 203 12.28 30.78 31.49
C GLN A 203 13.25 31.79 30.89
N ASP A 204 12.78 32.47 29.83
CA ASP A 204 12.76 33.93 29.70
C ASP A 204 11.90 34.31 28.49
#